data_AF-A0AAW2MED2-F1
#
_entry.id   AF-A0AAW2MED2-F1
#
_cell.length_a   1.000
_cell.length_b   1.000
_cell.length_c   1.000
_cell.angle_alpha   90.00
_cell.angle_beta   90.00
_cell.angle_gamma   90.00
#
_symmetry.space_group_name_H-M   'P 1'
#
loop_
_entity.id
_entity.type
_entity.pdbx_description
1 polymer ?
#
loop_
_entity_poly.entity_id
_entity_poly.type
_entity_poly.pdbx_seq_one_letter_code
_entity_poly.pdbx_strand_id
1 'polypeptide(L)'
;MHQTLETSWDDLQMEVAQYINSDVRGLPFHMTTAKPLSGFVQRLKGKQGRFRGNLSGKRVEYTGRTVISPDPNLKISEVWLST
;
A
#
# COMPACT_ATOMS: atom_id res chain seq x y z
N MET A 1 23.08 17.40 31.49
CA MET A 1 23.45 17.75 30.10
C MET A 1 23.86 16.52 29.29
N HIS A 2 24.77 15.66 29.76
CA HIS A 2 25.10 14.40 29.05
C HIS A 2 23.92 13.43 28.96
N GLN A 3 23.20 13.18 30.06
CA GLN A 3 22.08 12.23 30.08
C GLN A 3 20.95 12.60 29.10
N THR A 4 20.69 13.90 28.94
CA THR A 4 19.65 14.45 28.05
C THR A 4 19.98 14.29 26.55
N LEU A 5 21.27 14.23 26.19
CA LEU A 5 21.69 14.02 24.81
C LEU A 5 21.52 12.55 24.40
N GLU A 6 21.92 11.63 25.28
CA GLU A 6 21.73 10.18 25.08
C GLU A 6 20.25 9.83 24.90
N THR A 7 19.37 10.36 25.77
CA THR A 7 17.92 10.11 25.64
C THR A 7 17.34 10.69 24.35
N SER A 8 17.76 11.90 23.96
CA SER A 8 17.27 12.51 22.71
C SER A 8 17.74 11.75 21.47
N TRP A 9 18.93 11.14 21.54
CA TRP A 9 19.47 10.29 20.48
C TRP A 9 18.69 8.98 20.34
N ASP A 10 18.40 8.33 21.46
CA ASP A 10 17.60 7.11 21.50
C ASP A 10 16.18 7.33 20.96
N ASP A 11 15.56 8.47 21.32
CA ASP A 11 14.24 8.85 20.84
C ASP A 11 14.22 9.04 19.32
N LEU A 12 15.21 9.76 18.78
CA LEU A 12 15.36 9.98 17.34
C LEU A 12 15.58 8.66 16.59
N GLN A 13 16.42 7.76 17.13
CA GLN A 13 16.69 6.47 16.53
C GLN A 13 15.42 5.62 16.45
N MET A 14 14.55 5.70 17.46
CA MET A 14 13.28 5.00 17.50
C MET A 14 12.26 5.56 16.49
N GLU A 15 12.15 6.88 16.38
CA GLU A 15 11.28 7.51 15.39
C GLU A 15 11.69 7.15 13.95
N VAL A 16 12.99 7.20 13.65
CA VAL A 16 13.51 6.82 12.32
C VAL A 16 13.23 5.34 12.04
N ALA A 17 13.44 4.46 13.03
CA ALA A 17 13.14 3.03 12.88
C ALA A 17 11.66 2.79 12.60
N GLN A 18 10.76 3.45 13.33
CA GLN A 18 9.31 3.35 13.14
C GLN A 18 8.85 3.92 11.79
N TYR A 19 9.48 5.01 11.33
CA TYR A 19 9.21 5.59 10.01
C TYR A 19 9.56 4.63 8.87
N ILE A 20 10.71 3.95 8.96
CA ILE A 20 11.13 2.97 7.95
C ILE A 20 10.25 1.72 8.03
N ASN A 21 10.13 1.15 9.22
CA ASN A 21 9.34 -0.06 9.47
C ASN A 21 8.48 0.10 10.71
N SER A 22 7.19 0.31 10.49
CA SER A 22 6.21 0.47 11.56
C SER A 22 5.95 -0.81 12.37
N ASP A 23 6.42 -1.98 11.91
CA ASP A 23 6.27 -3.26 12.64
C ASP A 23 7.45 -3.54 13.59
N VAL A 24 8.32 -2.56 13.83
CA VAL A 24 9.44 -2.72 14.77
C VAL A 24 8.89 -3.05 16.16
N ARG A 25 9.31 -4.21 16.68
CA ARG A 25 8.92 -4.71 18.00
C ARG A 25 9.76 -4.00 19.07
N GLY A 26 9.15 -3.70 20.22
CA GLY A 26 9.84 -3.08 21.36
C GLY A 26 9.67 -1.56 21.47
N LEU A 27 8.72 -0.97 20.74
CA LEU A 27 8.37 0.44 20.90
C LEU A 27 7.86 0.70 22.32
N PRO A 28 8.43 1.68 23.05
CA PRO A 28 7.93 2.04 24.37
C PRO A 28 6.53 2.63 24.26
N PHE A 29 5.67 2.34 25.25
CA PHE A 29 4.23 2.65 25.22
C PHE A 29 3.91 4.14 25.03
N HIS A 30 4.84 5.04 25.37
CA HIS A 30 4.67 6.48 25.19
C HIS A 30 4.82 6.93 23.73
N MET A 31 5.47 6.12 22.87
CA MET A 31 5.63 6.38 21.43
C MET A 31 4.58 5.67 20.57
N THR A 32 3.71 4.87 21.17
CA THR A 32 2.64 4.20 20.42
C THR A 32 1.53 5.21 20.11
N THR A 33 1.55 5.76 18.89
CA THR A 33 0.48 6.64 18.40
C THR A 33 -0.85 5.87 18.30
N ALA A 34 -1.97 6.50 18.67
CA ALA A 34 -3.31 5.91 18.61
C ALA A 34 -3.73 5.40 17.21
N LYS A 35 -3.08 5.92 16.15
CA LYS A 35 -3.22 5.43 14.78
C LYS A 35 -1.88 4.85 14.32
N PRO A 36 -1.81 3.57 13.92
CA PRO A 36 -0.57 2.99 13.44
C PRO A 36 -0.10 3.70 12.17
N LEU A 37 1.09 4.28 12.22
CA LEU A 37 1.74 4.87 11.04
C LEU A 37 2.03 3.75 10.04
N SER A 38 1.70 3.96 8.77
CA SER A 38 2.19 3.10 7.69
C SER A 38 3.62 3.51 7.34
N GLY A 39 4.60 2.76 7.88
CA GLY A 39 6.01 2.95 7.59
C GLY A 39 6.35 2.65 6.13
N PHE A 40 7.53 3.07 5.68
CA PHE A 40 7.96 2.95 4.28
C PHE A 40 7.86 1.51 3.75
N VAL A 41 8.34 0.54 4.52
CA VAL A 41 8.29 -0.90 4.16
C VAL A 41 6.85 -1.39 4.02
N GLN A 42 5.93 -0.95 4.89
CA GLN A 42 4.51 -1.31 4.80
C GLN A 42 3.85 -0.80 3.52
N ARG A 43 4.26 0.37 3.03
CA ARG A 43 3.74 0.92 1.76
C ARG A 43 4.23 0.14 0.55
N LEU A 44 5.39 -0.51 0.66
CA LEU A 44 5.96 -1.32 -0.43
C LEU A 44 5.43 -2.75 -0.43
N LYS A 45 5.31 -3.39 0.74
CA LYS A 45 4.93 -4.80 0.87
C LYS A 45 3.41 -5.02 0.85
N GLY A 46 3.00 -6.28 0.68
CA GLY A 46 1.59 -6.69 0.74
C GLY A 46 0.82 -6.55 -0.57
N LYS A 47 -0.46 -6.98 -0.56
CA LYS A 47 -1.32 -6.97 -1.75
C LYS A 47 -1.65 -5.57 -2.25
N GLN A 48 -1.83 -4.63 -1.32
CA GLN A 48 -2.09 -3.21 -1.60
C GLN A 48 -0.80 -2.36 -1.60
N GLY A 49 0.38 -2.98 -1.44
CA GLY A 49 1.66 -2.29 -1.51
C GLY A 49 1.99 -1.83 -2.93
N ARG A 50 2.90 -0.88 -3.07
CA ARG A 50 3.22 -0.26 -4.38
C ARG A 50 3.69 -1.26 -5.43
N PHE A 51 4.47 -2.28 -5.06
CA PHE A 51 4.93 -3.28 -6.02
C PHE A 51 3.77 -4.06 -6.66
N ARG A 52 2.83 -4.54 -5.85
CA ARG A 52 1.73 -5.37 -6.35
C ARG A 52 0.52 -4.56 -6.83
N GLY A 53 0.20 -3.48 -6.13
CA GLY A 53 -0.96 -2.64 -6.41
C GLY A 53 -0.76 -1.68 -7.59
N ASN A 54 0.48 -1.30 -7.90
CA ASN A 54 0.76 -0.27 -8.90
C ASN A 54 1.72 -0.70 -10.02
N LEU A 55 2.65 -1.63 -9.75
CA LEU A 55 3.64 -2.05 -10.76
C LEU A 55 3.23 -3.34 -11.47
N SER A 56 2.72 -4.36 -10.77
CA SER A 56 2.24 -5.59 -11.45
C SER A 56 0.87 -5.46 -12.10
N GLY A 57 0.07 -4.46 -11.70
CA GLY A 57 -1.22 -4.16 -12.29
C GLY A 57 -1.48 -2.66 -12.18
N LYS A 58 -1.82 -2.02 -13.30
CA LYS A 58 -2.14 -0.60 -13.37
C LYS A 58 -3.46 -0.42 -14.11
N ARG A 59 -4.16 0.68 -13.83
CA ARG A 59 -5.25 1.13 -14.68
C ARG A 59 -4.66 1.60 -16.01
N VAL A 60 -5.30 1.19 -17.11
CA VAL A 60 -4.87 1.46 -18.47
C VAL A 60 -6.00 2.17 -19.21
N GLU A 61 -5.62 3.14 -20.04
CA GLU A 61 -6.55 3.87 -20.90
C GLU A 61 -7.09 2.98 -22.02
N TYR A 62 -8.17 3.42 -22.67
CA TYR A 62 -8.86 2.66 -23.74
C TYR A 62 -9.39 1.29 -23.29
N THR A 63 -9.84 1.19 -22.04
CA THR A 63 -10.48 -0.02 -21.50
C THR A 63 -11.90 0.28 -21.04
N GLY A 64 -12.82 -0.69 -21.22
CA GLY A 64 -14.23 -0.59 -20.85
C GLY A 64 -14.74 -1.87 -20.20
N ARG A 65 -15.85 -1.78 -19.47
CA ARG A 65 -16.54 -2.94 -18.87
C ARG A 65 -18.03 -2.79 -19.11
N THR A 66 -18.68 -3.85 -19.58
CA THR A 66 -20.13 -3.88 -19.83
C THR A 66 -20.72 -5.22 -19.38
N VAL A 67 -22.03 -5.27 -19.23
CA VAL A 67 -22.77 -6.50 -18.92
C VAL A 67 -22.93 -7.31 -20.21
N ILE A 68 -22.77 -8.63 -20.12
CA ILE A 68 -22.89 -9.52 -21.27
C ILE A 68 -24.30 -10.12 -21.29
N SER A 69 -24.96 -10.04 -22.45
CA SER A 69 -26.26 -10.66 -22.71
C SER A 69 -26.12 -11.67 -23.86
N PRO A 70 -26.88 -12.78 -23.85
CA PRO A 70 -26.82 -13.78 -24.92
C PRO A 70 -27.48 -13.25 -26.20
N ASP A 71 -26.83 -13.41 -27.35
CA ASP A 71 -27.40 -13.17 -28.68
C ASP A 71 -27.10 -14.37 -29.60
N PRO A 72 -28.13 -15.12 -30.04
CA PRO A 72 -27.95 -16.31 -30.88
C PRO A 72 -27.59 -16.00 -32.34
N ASN A 73 -27.64 -14.73 -32.78
CA ASN A 73 -27.36 -14.37 -34.18
C ASN A 73 -25.87 -14.08 -34.44
N LEU A 74 -25.04 -13.96 -33.41
CA LEU A 74 -23.60 -13.71 -33.55
C LEU A 74 -22.82 -15.00 -33.84
N LYS A 75 -21.80 -14.89 -34.69
CA LYS A 75 -20.82 -15.97 -34.90
C LYS A 75 -19.83 -16.04 -33.74
N ILE A 76 -19.13 -17.17 -33.61
CA ILE A 76 -18.13 -17.42 -32.55
C ILE A 76 -16.98 -16.39 -32.51
N SER A 77 -16.65 -15.78 -33.65
CA SER A 77 -15.59 -14.77 -33.77
C SER A 77 -16.06 -13.33 -33.54
N GLU A 78 -17.35 -13.11 -33.32
CA GLU A 78 -17.97 -11.78 -33.23
C GLU A 78 -18.30 -11.44 -31.76
N VAL A 79 -18.23 -10.15 -31.43
CA VAL A 79 -18.65 -9.62 -30.13
C VAL A 79 -19.39 -8.32 -30.34
N TRP A 80 -20.49 -8.15 -29.59
CA TRP A 80 -21.21 -6.88 -29.57
C TRP A 80 -20.58 -5.92 -28.55
N LEU A 81 -20.42 -4.66 -28.95
CA LEU A 81 -19.97 -3.59 -28.07
C LEU A 81 -21.13 -2.61 -27.85
N SER A 82 -21.43 -2.33 -26.59
CA SER A 82 -22.32 -1.23 -26.20
C SER A 82 -21.49 0.06 -26.15
N THR A 83 -21.27 0.71 -27.28
CA THR A 83 -20.74 2.08 -27.34
C THR A 83 -21.87 3.04 -27.64
#